data_AF-A0A2E8AKQ2-F1
#
_entry.id   AF-A0A2E8AKQ2-F1
#
_cell.length_a   1.000
_cell.length_b   1.000
_cell.length_c   1.000
_cell.angle_alpha   90.00
_cell.angle_beta   90.00
_cell.angle_gamma   90.00
#
_symmetry.space_group_name_H-M   'P 1'
#
loop_
_entity.id
_entity.type
_entity.pdbx_description
1 polymer ?
#
loop_
_entity_poly.entity_id
_entity_poly.type
_entity_poly.pdbx_seq_one_letter_code
_entity_poly.pdbx_strand_id
1 'polypeptide(L)'
;MLRIISFFSLIIFLMINIYHYNVSYDVIKLEKKIYKIENEILDEQNNETQLITEWAIITSPKNLEKLANRYSKSLNLKPVTGNQILINSQSKDEVN
;
A
#
# COMPACT_ATOMS: atom_id res chain seq x y z
N MET A 1 -57.95 -18.74 22.56
CA MET A 1 -56.76 -19.59 22.30
C MET A 1 -56.15 -19.30 20.94
N LEU A 2 -56.76 -19.72 19.82
CA LEU A 2 -56.21 -19.51 18.45
C LEU A 2 -55.88 -18.05 18.12
N ARG A 3 -56.77 -17.11 18.46
CA ARG A 3 -56.57 -15.67 18.19
C ARG A 3 -55.35 -15.06 18.89
N ILE A 4 -55.04 -15.55 20.10
CA ILE A 4 -53.83 -15.14 20.86
C ILE A 4 -52.58 -15.72 20.19
N ILE A 5 -52.63 -16.99 19.79
CA ILE A 5 -51.50 -17.68 19.14
C ILE A 5 -51.16 -17.04 17.80
N SER A 6 -52.17 -16.67 17.00
CA SER A 6 -51.97 -15.94 15.75
C SER A 6 -51.31 -14.58 15.96
N PHE A 7 -51.68 -13.87 17.03
CA PHE A 7 -51.08 -12.58 17.36
C PHE A 7 -49.61 -12.71 17.76
N PHE A 8 -49.27 -13.68 18.61
CA PHE A 8 -47.88 -13.97 18.96
C PHE A 8 -47.05 -14.41 17.75
N SER A 9 -47.62 -15.23 16.86
CA SER A 9 -46.95 -15.64 15.62
C SER A 9 -46.61 -14.44 14.73
N LEU A 10 -47.53 -13.48 14.59
CA LEU A 10 -47.28 -12.23 13.85
C LEU A 10 -46.13 -11.42 14.49
N ILE A 11 -46.12 -11.30 15.82
CA ILE A 11 -45.06 -10.59 16.53
C ILE A 11 -43.71 -11.28 16.36
N ILE A 12 -43.66 -12.61 16.49
CA ILE A 12 -42.42 -13.37 16.32
C ILE A 12 -41.87 -13.19 14.90
N PHE A 13 -42.76 -13.24 13.90
CA PHE A 13 -42.40 -13.04 12.51
C PHE A 13 -41.84 -11.64 12.26
N LEU A 14 -42.46 -10.61 12.83
CA LEU A 14 -41.99 -9.24 12.72
C LEU A 14 -40.61 -9.06 13.36
N MET A 15 -40.40 -9.63 14.54
CA MET A 15 -39.11 -9.55 15.25
C MET A 15 -37.97 -10.22 14.47
N ILE A 16 -38.24 -11.38 13.86
CA ILE A 16 -37.26 -12.08 13.02
C ILE A 16 -36.88 -11.23 11.80
N ASN A 17 -37.86 -10.59 11.16
CA ASN A 17 -37.60 -9.71 10.02
C ASN A 17 -36.78 -8.48 10.42
N ILE A 18 -37.11 -7.82 11.54
CA ILE A 18 -36.31 -6.70 12.07
C ILE A 18 -34.88 -7.16 12.37
N TYR A 19 -34.72 -8.32 13.02
CA TYR A 19 -33.39 -8.83 13.34
C TYR A 19 -32.57 -9.12 12.08
N HIS A 20 -33.18 -9.80 11.10
CA HIS A 20 -32.53 -10.12 9.84
C HIS A 20 -32.12 -8.86 9.06
N TYR A 21 -32.97 -7.83 9.07
CA TYR A 21 -32.66 -6.54 8.44
C TYR A 21 -31.47 -5.85 9.11
N ASN A 22 -31.43 -5.82 10.45
CA ASN A 22 -30.32 -5.20 11.18
C ASN A 22 -28.99 -5.92 10.90
N VAL A 23 -28.97 -7.25 10.98
CA VAL A 23 -27.77 -8.04 10.70
C VAL A 23 -27.31 -7.83 9.25
N SER A 24 -28.23 -7.88 8.29
CA SER A 24 -27.91 -7.63 6.88
C SER A 24 -27.36 -6.23 6.66
N TYR A 25 -27.92 -5.22 7.33
CA TYR A 25 -27.47 -3.84 7.22
C TYR A 25 -26.05 -3.66 7.78
N ASP A 26 -25.74 -4.29 8.92
CA ASP A 26 -24.41 -4.24 9.51
C ASP A 26 -23.36 -4.90 8.62
N VAL A 27 -23.71 -6.03 7.98
CA VAL A 27 -22.85 -6.70 7.00
C VAL A 27 -22.59 -5.79 5.80
N ILE A 28 -23.63 -5.22 5.19
CA ILE A 28 -23.49 -4.30 4.04
C ILE A 28 -22.62 -3.09 4.41
N LYS A 29 -22.81 -2.55 5.62
CA LYS A 29 -22.02 -1.42 6.12
C LYS A 29 -20.56 -1.79 6.30
N LEU A 30 -20.27 -2.99 6.80
CA LEU A 30 -18.91 -3.47 6.97
C LEU A 30 -18.25 -3.74 5.62
N GLU A 31 -18.95 -4.38 4.69
CA GLU A 31 -18.48 -4.64 3.33
C GLU A 31 -18.11 -3.34 2.61
N LYS A 32 -18.98 -2.31 2.71
CA LYS A 32 -18.68 -0.99 2.13
C LYS A 32 -17.44 -0.34 2.72
N LYS A 33 -17.15 -0.55 4.01
CA LYS A 33 -15.93 -0.06 4.65
C LYS A 33 -14.70 -0.83 4.16
N ILE A 34 -14.80 -2.15 4.07
CA ILE A 34 -13.72 -3.01 3.57
C ILE A 34 -13.36 -2.61 2.14
N TYR A 35 -14.36 -2.50 1.26
CA TYR A 35 -14.17 -2.09 -0.12
C TYR A 35 -13.50 -0.72 -0.24
N LYS A 36 -13.90 0.23 0.61
CA LYS A 36 -13.26 1.55 0.66
C LYS A 36 -11.77 1.46 1.03
N ILE A 37 -11.46 0.70 2.08
CA ILE A 37 -10.07 0.53 2.54
C ILE A 37 -9.23 -0.20 1.50
N GLU A 38 -9.77 -1.24 0.86
CA GLU A 38 -9.09 -1.99 -0.20
C GLU A 38 -8.74 -1.09 -1.39
N ASN A 39 -9.68 -0.23 -1.81
CA ASN A 39 -9.40 0.75 -2.85
C ASN A 39 -8.35 1.78 -2.43
N GLU A 40 -8.38 2.26 -1.18
CA GLU A 40 -7.35 3.17 -0.66
C GLU A 40 -5.96 2.51 -0.64
N ILE A 41 -5.88 1.23 -0.26
CA ILE A 41 -4.63 0.45 -0.29
C ILE A 41 -4.12 0.29 -1.73
N LEU A 42 -5.01 -0.04 -2.66
CA LEU A 42 -4.62 -0.23 -4.06
C LEU A 42 -4.14 1.07 -4.71
N ASP A 43 -4.76 2.20 -4.35
CA ASP A 43 -4.33 3.52 -4.80
C ASP A 43 -2.93 3.87 -4.25
N GLU A 44 -2.69 3.63 -2.96
CA GLU A 44 -1.38 3.85 -2.34
C GLU A 44 -0.28 2.97 -2.95
N GLN A 45 -0.56 1.68 -3.20
CA GLN A 45 0.38 0.77 -3.87
C GLN A 45 0.71 1.23 -5.29
N ASN A 46 -0.29 1.72 -6.01
CA ASN A 46 -0.10 2.27 -7.35
C ASN A 46 0.73 3.56 -7.30
N ASN A 47 0.51 4.42 -6.31
CA ASN A 47 1.31 5.61 -6.07
C ASN A 47 2.77 5.28 -5.73
N GLU A 48 3.01 4.32 -4.84
CA GLU A 48 4.36 3.84 -4.52
C GLU A 48 5.08 3.32 -5.76
N THR A 49 4.39 2.52 -6.58
CA THR A 49 4.94 1.99 -7.83
C THR A 49 5.30 3.12 -8.81
N GLN A 50 4.46 4.15 -8.91
CA GLN A 50 4.74 5.33 -9.71
C GLN A 50 5.97 6.08 -9.20
N LEU A 51 6.05 6.32 -7.88
CA LEU A 51 7.20 6.99 -7.26
C LEU A 51 8.51 6.22 -7.46
N ILE A 52 8.50 4.89 -7.31
CA ILE A 52 9.67 4.04 -7.58
C ILE A 52 10.09 4.16 -9.05
N THR A 53 9.12 4.16 -9.96
CA THR A 53 9.36 4.31 -11.40
C THR A 53 9.97 5.66 -11.73
N GLU A 54 9.39 6.74 -11.21
CA GLU A 54 9.91 8.11 -11.37
C GLU A 54 11.31 8.24 -10.79
N TRP A 55 11.52 7.70 -9.59
CA TRP A 55 12.84 7.69 -8.96
C TRP A 55 13.85 6.95 -9.82
N ALA A 56 13.52 5.75 -10.32
CA ALA A 56 14.40 4.98 -11.21
C ALA A 56 14.72 5.73 -12.52
N ILE A 57 13.76 6.48 -13.07
CA ILE A 57 13.99 7.33 -14.24
C ILE A 57 14.98 8.45 -13.87
N ILE A 58 14.75 9.16 -12.76
CA ILE A 58 15.59 10.28 -12.31
C ILE A 58 17.00 9.80 -11.96
N THR A 59 17.14 8.66 -11.28
CA THR A 59 18.41 8.06 -10.87
C THR A 59 19.04 7.17 -11.93
N SER A 60 18.48 7.13 -13.15
CA SER A 60 19.11 6.41 -14.26
C SER A 60 20.52 6.97 -14.52
N PRO A 61 21.50 6.11 -14.87
CA PRO A 61 22.90 6.53 -15.03
C PRO A 61 23.08 7.71 -16.00
N LYS A 62 22.32 7.72 -17.10
CA LYS A 62 22.32 8.79 -18.10
C LYS A 62 21.84 10.13 -17.51
N ASN A 63 20.80 10.11 -16.69
CA ASN A 63 20.27 11.32 -16.06
C ASN A 63 21.20 11.82 -14.95
N LEU A 64 21.80 10.91 -14.17
CA LEU A 64 22.83 11.25 -13.18
C LEU A 64 24.08 11.84 -13.83
N GLU A 65 24.55 11.27 -14.94
CA GLU A 65 25.68 11.80 -15.71
C GLU A 65 25.37 13.21 -16.25
N LYS A 66 24.18 13.40 -16.83
CA LYS A 66 23.72 14.71 -17.30
C LYS A 66 23.66 15.74 -16.16
N LEU A 67 23.22 15.33 -14.98
CA LEU A 67 23.16 16.18 -13.79
C LEU A 67 24.57 16.52 -13.28
N ALA A 68 25.45 15.54 -13.18
CA ALA A 68 26.85 15.72 -12.79
C ALA A 68 27.59 16.65 -13.75
N ASN A 69 27.42 16.47 -15.06
CA ASN A 69 28.03 17.32 -16.08
C ASN A 69 27.53 18.78 -15.98
N ARG A 70 26.24 18.98 -15.74
CA ARG A 70 25.66 20.33 -15.56
C ARG A 70 26.30 21.09 -14.40
N TYR A 71 26.53 20.42 -13.27
CA TYR A 71 27.04 21.07 -12.05
C TYR A 71 28.55 20.89 -11.83
N SER A 72 29.24 20.12 -12.68
CA SER A 72 30.68 19.82 -12.54
C SER A 72 31.54 21.08 -12.40
N LYS A 73 31.25 22.13 -13.18
CA LYS A 73 31.98 23.41 -13.10
C LYS A 73 31.72 24.17 -11.79
N SER A 74 30.50 24.11 -11.27
CA SER A 74 30.12 24.83 -10.03
C SER A 74 30.59 24.11 -8.77
N LEU A 75 30.62 22.78 -8.81
CA LEU A 75 30.92 21.93 -7.66
C LEU A 75 32.34 21.34 -7.72
N ASN A 76 33.14 21.72 -8.73
CA ASN A 76 34.48 21.21 -8.98
C ASN A 76 34.54 19.66 -8.99
N LEU A 77 33.54 19.03 -9.60
CA LEU A 77 33.40 17.57 -9.61
C LEU A 77 34.48 16.96 -10.50
N LYS A 78 35.16 15.94 -9.97
CA LYS A 78 36.15 15.14 -10.70
C LYS A 78 35.59 13.73 -10.93
N PRO A 79 35.87 13.12 -12.09
CA PRO A 79 35.45 11.75 -12.35
C PRO A 79 36.11 10.81 -11.33
N VAL A 80 35.32 9.87 -10.80
CA VAL A 80 35.83 8.82 -9.90
C VAL A 80 36.68 7.86 -10.72
N THR A 81 37.94 7.70 -10.33
CA THR A 81 38.86 6.70 -10.91
C THR A 81 38.88 5.45 -10.05
N GLY A 82 39.00 4.25 -10.65
CA GLY A 82 38.92 2.96 -9.93
C GLY A 82 39.87 2.83 -8.73
N ASN A 83 40.99 3.55 -8.73
CA ASN A 83 41.98 3.62 -7.66
C ASN A 83 41.44 4.27 -6.36
N GLN A 84 40.25 4.89 -6.39
CA GLN A 84 39.60 5.55 -5.25
C GLN A 84 38.59 4.63 -4.54
N ILE A 85 38.30 3.44 -5.09
CA ILE A 85 37.34 2.48 -4.54
C ILE A 85 38.09 1.56 -3.57
N LEU A 86 37.95 1.81 -2.27
CA LEU A 86 38.45 0.91 -1.23
C LEU A 86 37.53 -0.31 -1.13
N ILE A 87 38.01 -1.47 -1.58
CA ILE A 87 37.31 -2.75 -1.37
C ILE A 87 37.62 -3.18 0.06
N ASN A 88 36.64 -3.03 0.97
CA ASN A 88 36.75 -3.59 2.31
C ASN A 88 36.65 -5.12 2.24
N SER A 89 37.78 -5.82 2.38
CA SER A 89 37.88 -7.28 2.27
C SER A 89 37.66 -8.02 3.60
N GLN A 90 37.15 -7.37 4.65
CA GLN A 90 37.08 -7.97 6.00
C GLN A 90 35.97 -9.01 6.26
N SER A 91 35.20 -9.47 5.27
CA SER A 91 34.08 -10.41 5.53
C SER A 91 34.39 -11.90 5.28
N LYS A 92 35.67 -12.30 5.13
CA LYS A 92 36.02 -13.68 4.69
C LYS A 92 36.70 -14.57 5.73
N ASP A 93 36.95 -14.10 6.95
CA ASP A 93 37.74 -14.85 7.95
C ASP A 93 36.94 -15.42 9.16
N GLU A 94 35.61 -15.35 9.17
CA GLU A 94 34.78 -15.93 10.25
C GLU A 94 33.96 -17.14 9.81
N VAL A 95 34.59 -18.12 9.14
CA VAL A 95 34.06 -19.50 9.11
C VAL A 95 35.25 -20.46 9.06
N ASN A 96 35.79 -20.81 10.22
CA ASN A 96 36.59 -22.03 10.40
C ASN A 96 36.29 -22.64 11.76
#